data_AF-A0A0N4UNP4-F1
#
_entry.id   AF-A0A0N4UNP4-F1
#
_cell.length_a   1.000
_cell.length_b   1.000
_cell.length_c   1.000
_cell.angle_alpha   90.00
_cell.angle_beta   90.00
_cell.angle_gamma   90.00
#
_symmetry.space_group_name_H-M   'P 1'
#
loop_
_entity.id
_entity.type
_entity.pdbx_description
1 polymer ?
#
loop_
_entity_poly.entity_id
_entity_poly.type
_entity_poly.pdbx_seq_one_letter_code
_entity_poly.pdbx_strand_id
1 'polypeptide(L)'
;MSDPVADFLAREQGVLAGIDDYTLDVAPLEGALINGPDFVNNFVGAVDSELHTHEQRSVDQTATWMSTGTTPSPLTVGSSPKIEPEKIKKWREDQKEVLERKDAEEEKKKNEMRATAKKEMSDWYNQREDRLVKTKMLNRKAEEEFIADRDSVKEGAEWERIAKLCDFNVKNSKSASDLSRLRSLLLQLKGRKE
;
A
#
# COMPACT_ATOMS: atom_id res chain seq x y z
N MET A 1 -55.31 -19.59 -14.29
CA MET A 1 -55.39 -19.50 -12.81
C MET A 1 -54.03 -19.94 -12.28
N SER A 2 -53.19 -19.00 -11.85
CA SER A 2 -51.91 -19.32 -11.21
C SER A 2 -52.17 -19.80 -9.78
N ASP A 3 -51.50 -20.89 -9.40
CA ASP A 3 -51.59 -21.52 -8.10
C ASP A 3 -50.99 -20.61 -7.00
N PRO A 4 -51.77 -20.19 -5.98
CA PRO A 4 -51.24 -19.37 -4.88
C PRO A 4 -50.09 -20.04 -4.11
N VAL A 5 -49.95 -21.36 -4.17
CA VAL A 5 -48.83 -22.08 -3.56
C VAL A 5 -47.53 -21.85 -4.34
N ALA A 6 -47.60 -21.74 -5.68
CA ALA A 6 -46.43 -21.48 -6.52
C ALA A 6 -45.85 -20.07 -6.29
N ASP A 7 -46.72 -19.08 -6.09
CA ASP A 7 -46.30 -17.70 -5.78
C ASP A 7 -45.68 -17.60 -4.37
N PHE A 8 -46.22 -18.36 -3.40
CA PHE A 8 -45.64 -18.47 -2.05
C PHE A 8 -44.25 -19.11 -2.06
N LEU A 9 -44.07 -20.22 -2.77
CA LEU A 9 -42.77 -20.89 -2.90
C LEU A 9 -41.74 -20.02 -3.63
N ALA A 10 -42.13 -19.29 -4.67
CA ALA A 10 -41.25 -18.36 -5.37
C ALA A 10 -40.84 -17.17 -4.50
N ARG A 11 -41.77 -16.62 -3.72
CA ARG A 11 -41.49 -15.56 -2.73
C ARG A 11 -40.56 -16.03 -1.62
N GLU A 12 -40.85 -17.17 -1.00
CA GLU A 12 -40.02 -17.74 0.07
C GLU A 12 -38.63 -18.14 -0.44
N GLN A 13 -38.52 -18.71 -1.65
CA GLN A 13 -37.22 -18.99 -2.26
C GLN A 13 -36.42 -17.72 -2.54
N GLY A 14 -37.07 -16.63 -2.96
CA GLY A 14 -36.40 -15.33 -3.13
C GLY A 14 -35.95 -14.70 -1.81
N VAL A 15 -36.74 -14.87 -0.73
CA VAL A 15 -36.42 -14.35 0.61
C VAL A 15 -35.31 -15.17 1.27
N LEU A 16 -35.32 -16.50 1.16
CA LEU A 16 -34.25 -17.35 1.69
C LEU A 16 -32.95 -17.27 0.88
N ALA A 17 -33.02 -17.05 -0.43
CA ALA A 17 -31.82 -16.82 -1.25
C ALA A 17 -31.08 -15.51 -0.90
N GLY A 18 -31.70 -14.60 -0.14
CA GLY A 18 -31.09 -13.37 0.35
C GLY A 18 -30.50 -13.46 1.77
N ILE A 19 -30.65 -14.57 2.48
CA ILE A 19 -30.11 -14.74 3.86
C ILE A 19 -28.67 -15.25 3.87
N ASP A 20 -28.19 -15.86 2.78
CA ASP A 20 -26.80 -16.32 2.68
C ASP A 20 -25.85 -15.21 2.18
N ASP A 21 -26.40 -14.05 1.80
CA ASP A 21 -25.65 -12.89 1.32
C ASP A 21 -25.57 -11.80 2.40
N TYR A 22 -25.10 -12.17 3.60
CA TYR A 22 -24.51 -11.19 4.52
C TYR A 22 -23.13 -10.75 3.99
N THR A 23 -23.06 -10.32 2.74
CA THR A 23 -22.09 -9.31 2.37
C THR A 23 -22.54 -8.05 3.09
N LEU A 24 -21.83 -7.72 4.17
CA LEU A 24 -21.89 -6.38 4.71
C LEU A 24 -21.56 -5.45 3.54
N ASP A 25 -22.58 -4.84 2.97
CA ASP A 25 -22.47 -3.65 2.14
C ASP A 25 -21.90 -2.54 3.03
N VAL A 26 -20.60 -2.63 3.29
CA VAL A 26 -19.80 -1.50 3.72
C VAL A 26 -19.71 -0.64 2.48
N ALA A 27 -20.72 0.22 2.31
CA ALA A 27 -20.70 1.28 1.32
C ALA A 27 -19.33 1.95 1.37
N PRO A 28 -18.66 2.18 0.23
CA PRO A 28 -17.42 2.94 0.22
C PRO A 28 -17.73 4.30 0.82
N LEU A 29 -17.20 4.56 2.02
CA LEU A 29 -17.15 5.91 2.54
C LEU A 29 -16.24 6.67 1.57
N GLU A 30 -16.85 7.38 0.62
CA GLU A 30 -16.23 8.42 -0.18
C GLU A 30 -15.82 9.56 0.76
N GLY A 31 -14.77 9.32 1.54
CA GLY A 31 -14.09 10.27 2.39
C GLY A 31 -13.02 10.96 1.57
N ALA A 32 -13.39 12.06 0.91
CA ALA A 32 -12.48 13.00 0.30
C ALA A 32 -11.49 13.53 1.36
N LEU A 33 -10.26 13.03 1.36
CA LEU A 33 -9.13 13.68 2.04
C LEU A 33 -8.09 14.10 1.00
N ILE A 34 -8.35 15.29 0.45
CA ILE A 34 -7.41 16.39 0.22
C ILE A 34 -6.04 15.99 -0.37
N ASN A 35 -5.95 16.21 -1.68
CA ASN A 35 -4.71 16.45 -2.40
C ASN A 35 -3.89 17.56 -1.72
N GLY A 36 -2.68 17.24 -1.26
CA GLY A 36 -1.68 18.20 -0.80
C GLY A 36 -0.28 17.64 -1.06
N PRO A 37 0.57 18.30 -1.87
CA PRO A 37 1.83 17.72 -2.31
C PRO A 37 2.96 18.05 -1.32
N ASP A 38 3.07 17.35 -0.18
CA ASP A 38 4.15 17.64 0.78
C ASP A 38 4.72 16.44 1.59
N PHE A 39 4.42 15.17 1.25
CA PHE A 39 4.95 14.01 2.01
C PHE A 39 6.22 13.37 1.40
N VAL A 40 7.17 14.17 0.93
CA VAL A 40 8.51 13.68 0.59
C VAL A 40 9.54 14.27 1.56
N ASN A 41 10.30 13.39 2.21
CA ASN A 41 11.44 13.65 3.12
C ASN A 41 11.13 13.59 4.62
N ASN A 42 11.13 12.39 5.24
CA ASN A 42 11.89 12.20 6.49
C ASN A 42 12.12 10.74 6.98
N PHE A 43 11.79 9.68 6.25
CA PHE A 43 11.95 8.32 6.78
C PHE A 43 13.36 7.72 6.57
N VAL A 44 14.40 8.46 6.97
CA VAL A 44 15.79 7.97 6.97
C VAL A 44 16.28 7.88 8.41
N GLY A 45 16.34 6.65 8.93
CA GLY A 45 17.29 6.25 9.97
C GLY A 45 16.91 6.56 11.41
N ALA A 46 16.04 5.74 12.02
CA ALA A 46 16.01 5.49 13.46
C ALA A 46 15.02 4.36 13.80
N VAL A 47 15.40 3.10 13.59
CA VAL A 47 14.78 1.96 14.29
C VAL A 47 15.86 0.89 14.54
N ASP A 48 16.79 1.23 15.42
CA ASP A 48 17.42 0.22 16.28
C ASP A 48 16.64 0.22 17.60
N SER A 49 16.50 -0.98 18.16
CA SER A 49 16.03 -1.28 19.51
C SER A 49 14.54 -1.53 19.70
N GLU A 50 14.31 -2.64 20.41
CA GLU A 50 13.09 -3.14 21.04
C GLU A 50 12.19 -4.00 20.13
N LEU A 51 12.41 -5.32 20.17
CA LEU A 51 11.79 -6.20 21.16
C LEU A 51 10.28 -6.29 20.91
N HIS A 52 9.85 -7.40 20.30
CA HIS A 52 8.88 -8.35 20.84
C HIS A 52 8.66 -9.41 19.77
N THR A 53 9.48 -10.46 19.83
CA THR A 53 9.07 -11.79 19.35
C THR A 53 7.83 -12.17 20.14
N HIS A 54 6.65 -11.84 19.62
CA HIS A 54 5.39 -12.34 20.13
C HIS A 54 5.29 -13.81 19.75
N GLU A 55 5.83 -14.62 20.66
CA GLU A 55 5.66 -16.05 20.73
C GLU A 55 4.17 -16.41 20.66
N GLN A 56 3.89 -17.46 19.91
CA GLN A 56 2.58 -18.01 19.63
C GLN A 56 1.69 -18.09 20.87
N ARG A 57 0.67 -17.23 20.94
CA ARG A 57 -0.56 -17.57 21.67
C ARG A 57 -1.62 -17.95 20.65
N SER A 58 -1.76 -19.25 20.43
CA SER A 58 -2.97 -19.85 19.87
C SER A 58 -4.14 -19.37 20.72
N VAL A 59 -4.95 -18.48 20.14
CA VAL A 59 -6.26 -18.14 20.71
C VAL A 59 -7.21 -19.24 20.24
N ASP A 60 -7.09 -20.42 20.84
CA ASP A 60 -8.18 -21.38 20.88
C ASP A 60 -9.26 -20.80 21.81
N GLN A 61 -9.94 -19.76 21.33
CA GLN A 61 -11.27 -19.41 21.80
C GLN A 61 -12.20 -20.50 21.30
N THR A 62 -12.15 -21.64 22.00
CA THR A 62 -13.27 -22.55 22.08
C THR A 62 -14.43 -21.73 22.64
N ALA A 63 -15.33 -21.30 21.76
CA ALA A 63 -16.61 -20.75 22.15
C ALA A 63 -17.29 -21.81 23.02
N THR A 64 -17.16 -21.65 24.32
CA THR A 64 -17.86 -22.40 25.35
C THR A 64 -19.25 -21.79 25.39
N TRP A 65 -20.12 -22.25 24.50
CA TRP A 65 -21.55 -21.92 24.57
C TRP A 65 -22.08 -22.56 25.86
N MET A 66 -22.65 -21.69 26.67
CA MET A 66 -23.05 -21.91 28.05
C MET A 66 -23.94 -23.14 28.21
N SER A 67 -23.47 -24.06 29.05
CA SER A 67 -24.25 -25.18 29.57
C SER A 67 -25.08 -24.68 30.76
N THR A 68 -26.34 -24.34 30.51
CA THR A 68 -27.40 -24.29 31.54
C THR A 68 -28.73 -24.70 30.92
N GLY A 69 -29.13 -25.95 31.13
CA GLY A 69 -30.39 -26.47 30.61
C GLY A 69 -30.61 -27.93 30.97
N THR A 70 -30.97 -28.18 32.22
CA THR A 70 -31.87 -29.24 32.70
C THR A 70 -32.10 -30.46 31.79
N THR A 71 -31.54 -31.61 32.19
CA THR A 71 -31.95 -32.96 31.77
C THR A 71 -33.43 -33.22 32.08
N PRO A 72 -34.22 -33.97 31.26
CA PRO A 72 -34.11 -35.44 31.26
C PRO A 72 -34.35 -36.16 29.91
N SER A 73 -33.59 -37.25 29.71
CA SER A 73 -33.90 -38.44 28.91
C SER A 73 -34.05 -38.34 27.38
N PRO A 74 -33.13 -38.90 26.59
CA PRO A 74 -33.47 -39.44 25.28
C PRO A 74 -33.96 -40.88 25.45
N LEU A 75 -35.23 -41.12 25.12
CA LEU A 75 -35.73 -42.45 24.82
C LEU A 75 -34.79 -43.08 23.78
N THR A 76 -34.27 -44.27 24.08
CA THR A 76 -33.51 -45.11 23.16
C THR A 76 -34.45 -45.56 22.03
N VAL A 77 -34.68 -44.69 21.05
CA VAL A 77 -35.38 -45.06 19.82
C VAL A 77 -34.42 -45.94 19.03
N GLY A 78 -34.75 -47.22 18.93
CA GLY A 78 -34.00 -48.21 18.17
C GLY A 78 -33.60 -47.65 16.80
N SER A 79 -32.30 -47.48 16.59
CA SER A 79 -31.71 -47.13 15.32
C SER A 79 -31.79 -48.36 14.40
N SER A 80 -32.96 -48.61 13.81
CA SER A 80 -32.98 -49.28 12.50
C SER A 80 -32.15 -48.41 11.55
N PRO A 81 -31.21 -48.98 10.79
CA PRO A 81 -30.42 -48.20 9.83
C PRO A 81 -31.40 -47.56 8.85
N LYS A 82 -31.70 -46.27 9.03
CA LYS A 82 -32.48 -45.51 8.06
C LYS A 82 -31.58 -45.40 6.84
N ILE A 83 -31.77 -46.30 5.88
CA ILE A 83 -31.24 -46.19 4.53
C ILE A 83 -31.63 -44.80 4.06
N GLU A 84 -30.67 -43.88 4.01
CA GLU A 84 -30.95 -42.52 3.56
C GLU A 84 -31.55 -42.63 2.15
N PRO A 85 -32.71 -42.00 1.89
CA PRO A 85 -33.29 -42.03 0.57
C PRO A 85 -32.28 -41.47 -0.44
N GLU A 86 -32.13 -42.11 -1.60
CA GLU A 86 -31.09 -41.76 -2.60
C GLU A 86 -31.10 -40.28 -2.98
N LYS A 87 -32.25 -39.61 -2.89
CA LYS A 87 -32.38 -38.16 -3.07
C LYS A 87 -31.55 -37.34 -2.08
N ILE A 88 -31.54 -37.73 -0.80
CA ILE A 88 -30.73 -37.06 0.24
C ILE A 88 -29.26 -37.36 0.03
N LYS A 89 -28.90 -38.59 -0.35
CA LYS A 89 -27.51 -38.94 -0.66
C LYS A 89 -26.97 -38.10 -1.82
N LYS A 90 -27.72 -38.00 -2.93
CA LYS A 90 -27.37 -37.12 -4.05
C LYS A 90 -27.27 -35.66 -3.59
N TRP A 91 -28.20 -35.17 -2.78
CA TRP A 91 -28.15 -33.79 -2.26
C TRP A 91 -26.92 -33.52 -1.38
N ARG A 92 -26.51 -34.48 -0.53
CA ARG A 92 -25.29 -34.36 0.28
C ARG A 92 -24.04 -34.31 -0.60
N GLU A 93 -23.98 -35.14 -1.64
CA GLU A 93 -22.90 -35.16 -2.61
C GLU A 93 -22.84 -33.85 -3.40
N ASP A 94 -23.97 -33.39 -3.96
CA ASP A 94 -24.07 -32.12 -4.69
C ASP A 94 -23.72 -30.91 -3.80
N GLN A 95 -24.18 -30.87 -2.53
CA GLN A 95 -23.84 -29.81 -1.58
C GLN A 95 -22.37 -29.81 -1.22
N LYS A 96 -21.77 -31.00 -1.03
CA LYS A 96 -20.33 -31.13 -0.76
C LYS A 96 -19.52 -30.59 -1.93
N GLU A 97 -19.89 -30.92 -3.17
CA GLU A 97 -19.22 -30.40 -4.37
C GLU A 97 -19.36 -28.87 -4.50
N VAL A 98 -20.54 -28.32 -4.20
CA VAL A 98 -20.77 -26.87 -4.22
C VAL A 98 -19.93 -26.15 -3.17
N LEU A 99 -19.81 -26.71 -1.96
CA LEU A 99 -18.97 -26.16 -0.90
C LEU A 99 -17.49 -26.22 -1.30
N GLU A 100 -17.01 -27.37 -1.79
CA GLU A 100 -15.63 -27.52 -2.25
C GLU A 100 -15.28 -26.53 -3.38
N ARG A 101 -16.21 -26.30 -4.31
CA ARG A 101 -16.06 -25.27 -5.36
C ARG A 101 -15.95 -23.86 -4.76
N LYS A 102 -16.80 -23.51 -3.78
CA LYS A 102 -16.77 -22.19 -3.11
C LYS A 102 -15.45 -22.00 -2.36
N ASP A 103 -15.01 -23.01 -1.62
CA ASP A 103 -13.75 -22.98 -0.88
C ASP A 103 -12.55 -22.81 -1.83
N ALA A 104 -12.55 -23.50 -2.98
CA ALA A 104 -11.52 -23.37 -4.01
C ALA A 104 -11.50 -21.98 -4.67
N GLU A 105 -12.67 -21.38 -4.92
CA GLU A 105 -12.79 -20.01 -5.45
C GLU A 105 -12.29 -18.97 -4.44
N GLU A 106 -12.62 -19.12 -3.16
CA GLU A 106 -12.12 -18.26 -2.09
C GLU A 106 -10.59 -18.38 -1.97
N GLU A 107 -10.06 -19.60 -1.95
CA GLU A 107 -8.62 -19.83 -1.88
C GLU A 107 -7.89 -19.21 -3.08
N LYS A 108 -8.43 -19.37 -4.29
CA LYS A 108 -7.90 -18.74 -5.49
C LYS A 108 -7.87 -17.22 -5.36
N LYS A 109 -8.98 -16.59 -4.97
CA LYS A 109 -9.06 -15.12 -4.78
C LYS A 109 -8.07 -14.65 -3.72
N LYS A 110 -7.94 -15.37 -2.61
CA LYS A 110 -6.96 -15.08 -1.55
C LYS A 110 -5.52 -15.17 -2.06
N ASN A 111 -5.21 -16.18 -2.86
CA ASN A 111 -3.89 -16.35 -3.46
C ASN A 111 -3.58 -15.26 -4.50
N GLU A 112 -4.56 -14.86 -5.32
CA GLU A 112 -4.44 -13.74 -6.27
C GLU A 112 -4.19 -12.40 -5.55
N MET A 113 -4.89 -12.15 -4.44
CA MET A 113 -4.68 -10.97 -3.60
C MET A 113 -3.27 -10.95 -3.00
N ARG A 114 -2.80 -12.07 -2.45
CA ARG A 114 -1.43 -12.19 -1.92
C ARG A 114 -0.38 -12.01 -3.01
N ALA A 115 -0.59 -12.61 -4.19
CA ALA A 115 0.32 -12.49 -5.31
C ALA A 115 0.42 -11.05 -5.82
N THR A 116 -0.72 -10.37 -5.93
CA THR A 116 -0.79 -8.95 -6.31
C THR A 116 -0.07 -8.07 -5.30
N ALA A 117 -0.34 -8.25 -4.00
CA ALA A 117 0.33 -7.49 -2.95
C ALA A 117 1.85 -7.70 -2.94
N LYS A 118 2.31 -8.95 -3.15
CA LYS A 118 3.74 -9.25 -3.25
C LYS A 118 4.38 -8.62 -4.48
N LYS A 119 3.67 -8.62 -5.61
CA LYS A 119 4.13 -7.97 -6.84
C LYS A 119 4.26 -6.46 -6.65
N GLU A 120 3.22 -5.82 -6.12
CA GLU A 120 3.23 -4.37 -5.86
C GLU A 120 4.37 -3.97 -4.90
N MET A 121 4.60 -4.77 -3.86
CA MET A 121 5.73 -4.57 -2.95
C MET A 121 7.07 -4.63 -3.70
N SER A 122 7.27 -5.65 -4.54
CA SER A 122 8.48 -5.79 -5.35
C SER A 122 8.64 -4.62 -6.33
N ASP A 123 7.57 -4.22 -7.00
CA ASP A 123 7.57 -3.12 -7.96
C ASP A 123 7.92 -1.79 -7.28
N TRP A 124 7.44 -1.56 -6.04
CA TRP A 124 7.80 -0.38 -5.25
C TRP A 124 9.29 -0.33 -4.91
N TYR A 125 9.87 -1.46 -4.48
CA TYR A 125 11.31 -1.54 -4.21
C TYR A 125 12.14 -1.28 -5.46
N ASN A 126 11.77 -1.89 -6.59
CA ASN A 126 12.43 -1.67 -7.88
C ASN A 126 12.37 -0.20 -8.30
N GLN A 127 11.20 0.43 -8.22
CA GLN A 127 11.05 1.86 -8.54
C GLN A 127 11.87 2.76 -7.61
N ARG A 128 11.94 2.42 -6.32
CA ARG A 128 12.75 3.16 -5.34
C ARG A 128 14.24 3.05 -5.67
N GLU A 129 14.70 1.85 -6.00
CA GLU A 129 16.09 1.62 -6.40
C GLU A 129 16.44 2.37 -7.69
N ASP A 130 15.59 2.30 -8.70
CA ASP A 130 15.74 3.05 -9.95
C ASP A 130 15.83 4.56 -9.71
N ARG A 131 14.97 5.11 -8.83
CA ARG A 131 15.04 6.54 -8.47
C ARG A 131 16.37 6.88 -7.78
N LEU A 132 16.82 6.06 -6.83
CA LEU A 132 18.10 6.28 -6.15
C LEU A 132 19.28 6.23 -7.12
N VAL A 133 19.30 5.25 -8.03
CA VAL A 133 20.33 5.11 -9.06
C VAL A 133 20.33 6.32 -9.99
N LYS A 134 19.16 6.76 -10.47
CA LYS A 134 19.02 7.97 -11.30
C LYS A 134 19.52 9.22 -10.58
N THR A 135 19.13 9.43 -9.32
CA THR A 135 19.60 10.57 -8.52
C THR A 135 21.12 10.54 -8.32
N LYS A 136 21.70 9.37 -8.01
CA LYS A 136 23.15 9.22 -7.88
C LYS A 136 23.89 9.53 -9.20
N MET A 137 23.36 9.05 -10.32
CA MET A 137 23.90 9.32 -11.66
C MET A 137 23.82 10.80 -12.00
N LEU A 138 22.68 11.45 -11.73
CA LEU A 138 22.52 12.90 -11.95
C LEU A 138 23.47 13.72 -11.09
N ASN A 139 23.63 13.37 -9.80
CA ASN A 139 24.59 14.04 -8.92
C ASN A 139 26.03 13.85 -9.39
N ARG A 140 26.39 12.64 -9.83
CA ARG A 140 27.72 12.37 -10.39
C ARG A 140 27.97 13.18 -11.66
N LYS A 141 27.00 13.22 -12.57
CA LYS A 141 27.07 14.01 -13.80
C LYS A 141 27.16 15.51 -13.52
N ALA A 142 26.36 16.02 -12.59
CA ALA A 142 26.40 17.42 -12.17
C ALA A 142 27.76 17.79 -11.54
N GLU A 143 28.35 16.89 -10.75
CA GLU A 143 29.70 17.07 -10.21
C GLU A 143 30.76 17.05 -11.32
N GLU A 144 30.68 16.12 -12.28
CA GLU A 144 31.57 16.06 -13.43
C GLU A 144 31.48 17.33 -14.29
N GLU A 145 30.27 17.83 -14.54
CA GLU A 145 30.03 19.11 -15.24
C GLU A 145 30.58 20.29 -14.43
N PHE A 146 30.36 20.32 -13.11
CA PHE A 146 30.89 21.36 -12.23
C PHE A 146 32.44 21.39 -12.22
N ILE A 147 33.09 20.23 -12.16
CA ILE A 147 34.55 20.11 -12.22
C ILE A 147 35.06 20.51 -13.61
N ALA A 148 34.40 20.07 -14.69
CA ALA A 148 34.77 20.45 -16.05
C ALA A 148 34.65 21.96 -16.28
N ASP A 149 33.58 22.59 -15.80
CA ASP A 149 33.41 24.05 -15.86
C ASP A 149 34.45 24.79 -15.01
N ARG A 150 34.86 24.23 -13.86
CA ARG A 150 35.92 24.77 -13.01
C ARG A 150 37.30 24.72 -13.69
N ASP A 151 37.61 23.60 -14.34
CA ASP A 151 38.94 23.27 -14.88
C ASP A 151 39.13 23.72 -16.35
N SER A 152 38.06 23.91 -17.12
CA SER A 152 38.10 24.38 -18.53
C SER A 152 38.54 25.84 -18.70
N VAL A 153 38.74 26.56 -17.60
CA VAL A 153 39.07 27.98 -17.61
C VAL A 153 40.51 28.18 -18.10
N LYS A 154 40.61 28.80 -19.27
CA LYS A 154 41.87 29.24 -19.89
C LYS A 154 42.60 30.23 -18.99
N GLU A 155 43.93 30.14 -18.97
CA GLU A 155 44.82 31.12 -18.32
C GLU A 155 44.44 32.54 -18.80
N GLY A 156 44.10 33.44 -17.86
CA GLY A 156 43.66 34.82 -18.15
C GLY A 156 42.15 35.11 -17.91
N ALA A 157 41.33 34.09 -17.60
CA ALA A 157 39.89 34.27 -17.29
C ALA A 157 39.56 34.17 -15.78
N GLU A 158 40.53 34.41 -14.90
CA GLU A 158 40.38 34.22 -13.45
C GLU A 158 39.33 35.18 -12.84
N TRP A 159 39.31 36.44 -13.30
CA TRP A 159 38.32 37.42 -12.83
C TRP A 159 36.89 37.10 -13.28
N GLU A 160 36.74 36.44 -14.43
CA GLU A 160 35.43 35.94 -14.87
C GLU A 160 34.95 34.81 -13.94
N ARG A 161 35.85 33.90 -13.53
CA ARG A 161 35.54 32.84 -12.56
C ARG A 161 35.12 33.43 -11.22
N ILE A 162 35.90 34.37 -10.67
CA ILE A 162 35.60 35.01 -9.38
C ILE A 162 34.24 35.71 -9.45
N ALA A 163 33.97 36.46 -10.52
CA ALA A 163 32.70 37.13 -10.68
C ALA A 163 31.50 36.18 -10.84
N LYS A 164 31.68 34.98 -11.41
CA LYS A 164 30.60 33.95 -11.45
C LYS A 164 30.29 33.39 -10.07
N LEU A 165 31.29 33.28 -9.19
CA LEU A 165 31.13 32.76 -7.82
C LEU A 165 30.57 33.82 -6.86
N CYS A 166 30.76 35.11 -7.14
CA CYS A 166 30.22 36.19 -6.33
C CYS A 166 28.76 36.51 -6.71
N ASP A 167 27.85 36.44 -5.73
CA ASP A 167 26.48 36.93 -5.90
C ASP A 167 26.45 38.47 -5.84
N PHE A 168 26.15 39.10 -6.97
CA PHE A 168 26.02 40.56 -7.08
C PHE A 168 24.60 41.07 -6.78
N ASN A 169 23.67 40.18 -6.44
CA ASN A 169 22.32 40.58 -6.07
C ASN A 169 22.32 41.24 -4.69
N VAL A 170 22.03 42.54 -4.66
CA VAL A 170 21.96 43.35 -3.42
C VAL A 170 20.95 42.77 -2.42
N LYS A 171 19.89 42.09 -2.88
CA LYS A 171 18.85 41.50 -2.02
C LYS A 171 19.32 40.26 -1.26
N ASN A 172 20.35 39.57 -1.77
CA ASN A 172 20.87 38.34 -1.17
C ASN A 172 22.03 38.60 -0.20
N SER A 173 22.47 39.86 -0.11
CA SER A 173 23.58 40.29 0.74
C SER A 173 23.15 40.31 2.20
N LYS A 174 23.47 39.25 2.95
CA LYS A 174 23.26 39.19 4.42
C LYS A 174 24.31 40.00 5.21
N SER A 175 25.32 40.57 4.54
CA SER A 175 26.35 41.37 5.20
C SER A 175 25.89 42.81 5.42
N ALA A 176 26.11 43.32 6.64
CA ALA A 176 25.86 44.72 6.99
C ALA A 176 26.92 45.69 6.42
N SER A 177 28.02 45.18 5.86
CA SER A 177 29.07 46.00 5.27
C SER A 177 28.73 46.44 3.85
N ASP A 178 29.05 47.69 3.54
CA ASP A 178 28.94 48.22 2.18
C ASP A 178 30.04 47.63 1.29
N LEU A 179 29.66 46.63 0.48
CA LEU A 179 30.54 45.99 -0.50
C LEU A 179 30.53 46.70 -1.86
N SER A 180 29.94 47.89 -2.01
CA SER A 180 29.80 48.59 -3.29
C SER A 180 31.14 48.83 -4.00
N ARG A 181 32.18 49.21 -3.25
CA ARG A 181 33.54 49.38 -3.79
C ARG A 181 34.10 48.06 -4.32
N LEU A 182 33.96 46.98 -3.56
CA LEU A 182 34.43 45.65 -3.96
C LEU A 182 33.69 45.16 -5.21
N ARG A 183 32.36 45.32 -5.24
CA ARG A 183 31.53 44.96 -6.39
C ARG A 183 31.99 45.69 -7.66
N SER A 184 32.22 47.00 -7.55
CA SER A 184 32.74 47.80 -8.67
C SER A 184 34.10 47.29 -9.17
N LEU A 185 35.03 47.00 -8.25
CA LEU A 185 36.37 46.50 -8.63
C LEU A 185 36.30 45.13 -9.33
N LEU A 186 35.51 44.19 -8.80
CA LEU A 186 35.37 42.86 -9.40
C LEU A 186 34.75 42.92 -10.80
N LEU A 187 33.74 43.78 -11.00
CA LEU A 187 33.11 43.95 -12.32
C LEU A 187 34.04 44.63 -13.33
N GLN A 188 34.86 45.60 -12.89
CA GLN A 188 35.89 46.21 -13.74
C GLN A 188 36.94 45.20 -14.18
N LEU A 189 37.40 44.36 -13.25
CA LEU A 189 38.40 43.33 -13.53
C LEU A 189 37.85 42.23 -14.45
N LYS A 190 36.57 41.87 -14.30
CA LYS A 190 35.88 40.95 -15.23
C LYS A 190 35.84 41.47 -16.68
N GLY A 191 35.67 42.79 -16.86
CA GLY A 191 35.55 43.40 -18.18
C GLY A 191 36.89 43.68 -18.87
N ARG A 192 38.00 43.62 -18.14
CA ARG A 192 39.34 43.88 -18.65
C ARG A 192 39.84 42.65 -19.41
N LYS A 193 39.48 42.56 -20.69
CA LYS A 193 40.18 41.69 -21.64
C LYS A 193 41.62 42.22 -21.77
N GLU A 194 42.61 41.38 -21.51
CA GLU A 194 43.99 41.65 -21.96
C GLU A 194 44.06 41.69 -23.49
#